data_AF-A0A538NFV9-F1
#
_entry.id   AF-A0A538NFV9-F1
#
_cell.length_a   1.000
_cell.length_b   1.000
_cell.length_c   1.000
_cell.angle_alpha   90.00
_cell.angle_beta   90.00
_cell.angle_gamma   90.00
#
_symmetry.space_group_name_H-M   'P 1'
#
loop_
_entity.id
_entity.type
_entity.pdbx_description
1 polymer ?
#
loop_
_entity_poly.entity_id
_entity_poly.type
_entity_poly.pdbx_seq_one_letter_code
_entity_poly.pdbx_strand_id
1 'polypeptide(L)'
;MQEDRKTPEMRAQMTDIERLRHSTAHVLATAILKIWPEAQFAAGPPVDNGFYYDVDLPHRISPEDFEKIEAEMKKEIKANHPFERTDVSRDEALELGKKGRLAALGNRDQPSKFKLDIIENIPPSETISLYRNGDFIDLCAGPHVMRTGNIAAFKLTTVASAYYKGDEKNPQLQRVYGTAFKTKKELDDYFGMLEEAKKRDHRKLGKELEIFVLDDDVGPGLPMWLPRGAAIIEELEKLAKET
;
A
#
# COMPACT_ATOMS: atom_id res chain seq x y z
N MET A 1 -15.35 -9.52 11.63
CA MET A 1 -14.11 -8.71 11.56
C MET A 1 -12.82 -9.55 11.62
N GLN A 2 -12.87 -10.86 11.35
CA GLN A 2 -11.70 -11.76 11.32
C GLN A 2 -11.19 -12.08 9.90
N GLU A 3 -11.91 -11.65 8.85
CA GLU A 3 -11.83 -12.31 7.54
C GLU A 3 -10.62 -11.94 6.67
N ASP A 4 -9.93 -10.82 6.91
CA ASP A 4 -8.82 -10.37 6.03
C ASP A 4 -7.41 -10.49 6.65
N ARG A 5 -7.28 -10.94 7.90
CA ARG A 5 -5.96 -11.10 8.53
C ARG A 5 -5.31 -12.39 8.05
N LYS A 6 -4.27 -12.29 7.23
CA LYS A 6 -3.38 -13.42 6.91
C LYS A 6 -2.66 -13.93 8.16
N THR A 7 -2.78 -15.23 8.45
CA THR A 7 -2.04 -15.91 9.53
C THR A 7 -0.52 -15.92 9.24
N PRO A 8 0.34 -16.18 10.25
CA PRO A 8 1.77 -16.35 10.03
C PRO A 8 2.11 -17.40 8.96
N GLU A 9 1.37 -18.52 8.89
CA GLU A 9 1.57 -19.57 7.89
C GLU A 9 1.21 -19.09 6.48
N MET A 10 0.09 -18.37 6.32
CA MET A 10 -0.29 -17.78 5.04
C MET A 10 0.74 -16.75 4.57
N ARG A 11 1.32 -15.98 5.50
CA ARG A 11 2.37 -15.01 5.18
C ARG A 11 3.69 -15.67 4.79
N ALA A 12 4.04 -16.82 5.39
CA ALA A 12 5.23 -17.57 5.01
C ALA A 12 5.22 -18.00 3.53
N GLN A 13 4.04 -18.09 2.91
CA GLN A 13 3.85 -18.43 1.50
C GLN A 13 3.96 -17.24 0.54
N MET A 14 4.33 -16.04 1.02
CA MET A 14 4.54 -14.88 0.15
C MET A 14 5.51 -15.22 -0.99
N THR A 15 5.11 -14.88 -2.20
CA THR A 15 5.95 -14.91 -3.40
C THR A 15 7.13 -13.93 -3.27
N ASP A 16 8.16 -14.10 -4.10
CA ASP A 16 9.31 -13.19 -4.08
C ASP A 16 8.93 -11.72 -4.32
N ILE A 17 7.95 -11.48 -5.20
CA ILE A 17 7.50 -10.12 -5.52
C ILE A 17 6.73 -9.51 -4.33
N GLU A 18 5.91 -10.30 -3.64
CA GLU A 18 5.22 -9.86 -2.42
C GLU A 18 6.23 -9.54 -1.31
N ARG A 19 7.26 -10.38 -1.11
CA ARG A 19 8.33 -10.10 -0.13
C ARG A 19 9.08 -8.81 -0.47
N LEU A 20 9.38 -8.59 -1.74
CA LEU A 20 10.03 -7.38 -2.23
C LEU A 20 9.18 -6.14 -1.92
N ARG A 21 7.89 -6.19 -2.27
CA ARG A 21 6.94 -5.08 -2.05
C ARG A 21 6.71 -4.82 -0.56
N HIS A 22 6.57 -5.87 0.24
CA HIS A 22 6.46 -5.78 1.70
C HIS A 22 7.70 -5.13 2.33
N SER A 23 8.89 -5.51 1.87
CA SER A 23 10.14 -4.88 2.30
C SER A 23 10.27 -3.44 1.84
N THR A 24 9.73 -3.11 0.67
CA THR A 24 9.70 -1.72 0.16
C THR A 24 8.75 -0.86 0.98
N ALA A 25 7.66 -1.41 1.51
CA ALA A 25 6.79 -0.70 2.46
C ALA A 25 7.54 -0.32 3.75
N HIS A 26 8.39 -1.20 4.30
CA HIS A 26 9.24 -0.85 5.46
C HIS A 26 10.23 0.27 5.14
N VAL A 27 10.84 0.24 3.96
CA VAL A 27 11.74 1.30 3.50
C VAL A 27 10.99 2.63 3.33
N LEU A 28 9.75 2.60 2.81
CA LEU A 28 8.88 3.77 2.75
C LEU A 28 8.61 4.35 4.15
N ALA A 29 8.24 3.51 5.12
CA ALA A 29 8.00 3.96 6.49
C ALA A 29 9.27 4.58 7.12
N THR A 30 10.42 3.96 6.89
CA THR A 30 11.73 4.48 7.33
C THR A 30 12.02 5.85 6.73
N ALA A 31 11.79 6.01 5.43
CA ALA A 31 11.98 7.28 4.72
C ALA A 31 11.05 8.38 5.21
N ILE A 32 9.76 8.08 5.40
CA ILE A 32 8.78 9.02 5.95
C ILE A 32 9.19 9.43 7.37
N LEU A 33 9.64 8.51 8.24
CA LEU A 33 10.09 8.86 9.60
C LEU A 33 11.34 9.73 9.64
N LYS A 34 12.25 9.57 8.66
CA LYS A 34 13.43 10.45 8.55
C LYS A 34 13.05 11.87 8.14
N ILE A 35 11.93 12.05 7.44
CA ILE A 35 11.42 13.35 7.00
C ILE A 35 10.49 13.97 8.05
N TRP A 36 9.60 13.16 8.62
CA TRP A 36 8.58 13.51 9.60
C TRP A 36 8.58 12.48 10.76
N PRO A 37 9.41 12.70 11.79
CA PRO A 37 9.59 11.76 12.90
C PRO A 37 8.32 11.48 13.73
N GLU A 38 7.33 12.37 13.67
CA GLU A 38 6.05 12.28 14.38
C GLU A 38 5.07 11.27 13.76
N ALA A 39 5.32 10.81 12.52
CA ALA A 39 4.46 9.89 11.80
C ALA A 39 4.12 8.60 12.59
N GLN A 40 2.83 8.24 12.61
CA GLN A 40 2.34 7.02 13.25
C GLN A 40 1.80 6.06 12.20
N PHE A 41 2.40 4.88 12.09
CA PHE A 41 2.03 3.90 11.08
C PHE A 41 1.04 2.86 11.60
N ALA A 42 0.05 2.54 10.77
CA ALA A 42 -0.92 1.48 11.03
C ALA A 42 -0.53 0.18 10.33
N ALA A 43 -0.85 0.05 9.04
CA ALA A 43 -0.66 -1.17 8.25
C ALA A 43 0.00 -0.86 6.91
N GLY A 44 0.93 -1.71 6.49
CA GLY A 44 1.61 -1.59 5.20
C GLY A 44 1.79 -2.92 4.46
N PRO A 45 0.70 -3.57 4.00
CA PRO A 45 0.78 -4.85 3.33
C PRO A 45 1.23 -4.72 1.87
N PRO A 46 1.84 -5.78 1.29
CA PRO A 46 1.91 -5.91 -0.15
C PRO A 46 0.50 -6.15 -0.73
N VAL A 47 0.29 -5.69 -1.96
CA VAL A 47 -0.92 -5.90 -2.78
C VAL A 47 -0.52 -6.36 -4.18
N ASP A 48 -1.49 -6.84 -4.96
CA ASP A 48 -1.26 -7.48 -6.28
C ASP A 48 -0.37 -6.70 -7.23
N ASN A 49 -0.45 -5.37 -7.21
CA ASN A 49 0.30 -4.50 -8.10
C ASN A 49 1.31 -3.59 -7.37
N GLY A 50 1.56 -3.82 -6.08
CA GLY A 50 2.46 -2.96 -5.32
C GLY A 50 2.36 -3.15 -3.81
N PHE A 51 2.37 -2.05 -3.08
CA PHE A 51 2.20 -2.00 -1.63
C PHE A 51 1.56 -0.66 -1.27
N TYR A 52 1.10 -0.54 -0.04
CA TYR A 52 0.79 0.75 0.55
C TYR A 52 1.30 0.81 1.98
N TYR A 53 1.27 2.01 2.58
CA TYR A 53 1.38 2.18 4.01
C TYR A 53 0.41 3.26 4.49
N ASP A 54 -0.43 2.91 5.47
CA ASP A 54 -1.31 3.83 6.17
C ASP A 54 -0.55 4.57 7.29
N VAL A 55 -0.54 5.89 7.21
CA VAL A 55 0.16 6.78 8.14
C VAL A 55 -0.77 7.88 8.65
N ASP A 56 -0.74 8.10 9.95
CA ASP A 56 -1.28 9.29 10.60
C ASP A 56 -0.14 10.30 10.76
N LEU A 57 -0.33 11.47 10.17
CA LEU A 57 0.66 12.52 10.08
C LEU A 57 -0.05 13.88 9.90
N PRO A 58 0.31 14.94 10.65
CA PRO A 58 -0.29 16.25 10.47
C PRO A 58 -0.03 16.87 9.09
N HIS A 59 1.17 16.65 8.54
CA HIS A 59 1.51 17.03 7.18
C HIS A 59 0.69 16.22 6.16
N ARG A 60 -0.01 16.90 5.25
CA ARG A 60 -0.75 16.25 4.16
C ARG A 60 0.21 15.89 3.03
N ILE A 61 0.54 14.61 2.93
CA ILE A 61 1.38 14.07 1.87
C ILE A 61 0.68 14.28 0.53
N SER A 62 1.39 14.86 -0.42
CA SER A 62 0.93 15.06 -1.79
C SER A 62 1.95 14.51 -2.81
N PRO A 63 1.61 14.40 -4.10
CA PRO A 63 2.55 13.93 -5.12
C PRO A 63 3.86 14.74 -5.19
N GLU A 64 3.83 16.01 -4.79
CA GLU A 64 5.01 16.89 -4.70
C GLU A 64 6.03 16.40 -3.65
N ASP A 65 5.59 15.67 -2.63
CA ASP A 65 6.48 15.08 -1.62
C ASP A 65 7.16 13.81 -2.10
N PHE A 66 6.66 13.16 -3.16
CA PHE A 66 7.13 11.84 -3.57
C PHE A 66 8.61 11.85 -3.98
N GLU A 67 9.08 12.89 -4.65
CA GLU A 67 10.49 12.99 -5.03
C GLU A 67 11.39 13.01 -3.79
N LYS A 68 11.00 13.74 -2.75
CA LYS A 68 11.72 13.81 -1.47
C LYS A 68 11.70 12.48 -0.73
N ILE A 69 10.54 11.82 -0.66
CA ILE A 69 10.38 10.52 0.00
C ILE A 69 11.20 9.45 -0.75
N GLU A 70 11.08 9.37 -2.08
CA GLU A 70 11.84 8.42 -2.89
C GLU A 70 13.35 8.64 -2.80
N ALA A 71 13.80 9.90 -2.69
CA ALA A 71 15.21 10.21 -2.48
C ALA A 71 15.72 9.63 -1.15
N GLU A 72 14.93 9.72 -0.09
CA GLU A 72 15.29 9.15 1.21
C GLU A 72 15.19 7.61 1.21
N MET A 73 14.20 7.03 0.52
CA MET A 73 14.13 5.58 0.28
C MET A 73 15.38 5.06 -0.45
N LYS A 74 15.88 5.79 -1.46
CA LYS A 74 17.12 5.44 -2.18
C LYS A 74 18.33 5.44 -1.25
N LYS A 75 18.42 6.39 -0.31
CA LYS A 75 19.50 6.41 0.69
C LYS A 75 19.43 5.19 1.61
N GLU A 76 18.24 4.83 2.06
CA GLU A 76 18.01 3.66 2.92
C GLU A 76 18.36 2.32 2.22
N ILE A 77 18.02 2.21 0.94
CA ILE A 77 18.39 1.05 0.10
C ILE A 77 19.91 1.00 -0.08
N LYS A 78 20.56 2.15 -0.32
CA LYS A 78 22.01 2.23 -0.47
C LYS A 78 22.76 1.89 0.83
N ALA A 79 22.17 2.19 2.00
CA ALA A 79 22.72 1.81 3.29
C ALA A 79 22.72 0.27 3.50
N ASN A 80 21.87 -0.45 2.75
CA ASN A 80 21.89 -1.91 2.64
C ASN A 80 21.76 -2.63 4.00
N HIS A 81 20.87 -2.15 4.87
CA HIS A 81 20.65 -2.76 6.19
C HIS A 81 20.04 -4.16 6.06
N PRO A 82 20.42 -5.13 6.91
CA PRO A 82 19.73 -6.42 6.99
C PRO A 82 18.32 -6.25 7.54
N PHE A 83 17.40 -7.12 7.11
CA PHE A 83 16.12 -7.31 7.77
C PHE A 83 16.26 -8.39 8.84
N GLU A 84 16.22 -7.98 10.11
CA GLU A 84 16.42 -8.87 11.25
C GLU A 84 15.08 -9.14 11.93
N ARG A 85 14.70 -10.42 12.00
CA ARG A 85 13.50 -10.86 12.72
C ARG A 85 13.85 -11.15 14.17
N THR A 86 12.99 -10.71 15.09
CA THR A 86 13.04 -11.12 16.50
C THR A 86 11.64 -11.49 16.96
N ASP A 87 11.50 -12.68 17.52
CA ASP A 87 10.26 -13.11 18.16
C ASP A 87 10.23 -12.59 19.59
N VAL A 88 9.10 -12.04 20.02
CA VAL A 88 8.93 -11.40 21.33
C VAL A 88 7.65 -11.88 22.00
N SER A 89 7.61 -11.80 23.31
CA SER A 89 6.37 -11.99 24.06
C SER A 89 5.40 -10.82 23.82
N ARG A 90 4.12 -11.05 24.11
CA ARG A 90 3.10 -10.00 24.05
C ARG A 90 3.42 -8.86 25.00
N ASP A 91 3.87 -9.16 26.21
CA ASP A 91 4.19 -8.15 27.21
C ASP A 91 5.35 -7.26 26.75
N GLU A 92 6.41 -7.86 26.17
CA GLU A 92 7.52 -7.11 25.57
C GLU A 92 7.04 -6.23 24.40
N ALA A 93 6.20 -6.77 23.52
CA ALA A 93 5.64 -6.01 22.40
C ALA A 93 4.79 -4.81 22.88
N LEU A 94 3.96 -5.01 23.91
CA LEU A 94 3.15 -3.96 24.52
C LEU A 94 4.04 -2.90 25.18
N GLU A 95 5.10 -3.29 25.90
CA GLU A 95 6.06 -2.35 26.50
C GLU A 95 6.79 -1.52 25.45
N LEU A 96 7.23 -2.13 24.34
CA LEU A 96 7.83 -1.40 23.22
C LEU A 96 6.82 -0.45 22.56
N GLY A 97 5.56 -0.88 22.42
CA GLY A 97 4.49 -0.04 21.92
C GLY A 97 4.21 1.17 22.80
N LYS A 98 4.17 1.00 24.13
CA LYS A 98 3.98 2.10 25.09
C LYS A 98 5.13 3.11 25.06
N LYS A 99 6.37 2.65 24.85
CA LYS A 99 7.56 3.50 24.67
C LYS A 99 7.64 4.17 23.29
N GLY A 100 6.63 3.96 22.44
CA GLY A 100 6.61 4.53 21.09
C GLY A 100 7.63 3.91 20.14
N ARG A 101 8.24 2.76 20.47
CA ARG A 101 9.38 2.19 19.74
C ARG A 101 8.97 1.45 18.46
N LEU A 102 7.73 0.96 18.39
CA LEU A 102 7.20 0.21 17.26
C LEU A 102 6.78 1.15 16.12
N ALA A 103 7.13 0.76 14.88
CA ALA A 103 7.07 1.61 13.69
C ALA A 103 7.70 2.99 13.90
N ALA A 104 8.91 3.00 14.46
CA ALA A 104 9.68 4.20 14.74
C ALA A 104 11.18 3.94 14.55
N LEU A 105 11.97 5.00 14.43
CA LEU A 105 13.44 4.93 14.40
C LEU A 105 14.06 4.89 15.81
N GLY A 106 13.29 5.23 16.84
CA GLY A 106 13.73 5.27 18.23
C GLY A 106 12.54 5.31 19.19
N ASN A 107 12.81 5.48 20.48
CA ASN A 107 11.75 5.73 21.46
C ASN A 107 11.11 7.10 21.22
N ARG A 108 9.83 7.23 21.55
CA ARG A 108 9.06 8.47 21.41
C ARG A 108 8.29 8.74 22.69
N ASP A 109 7.99 10.01 22.94
CA ASP A 109 7.17 10.42 24.09
C ASP A 109 5.73 9.90 23.97
N GLN A 110 5.25 9.74 22.74
CA GLN A 110 3.93 9.20 22.44
C GLN A 110 3.99 7.70 22.11
N PRO A 111 3.02 6.92 22.61
CA PRO A 111 2.94 5.49 22.33
C PRO A 111 2.63 5.21 20.85
N SER A 112 3.04 4.04 20.36
CA SER A 112 2.76 3.55 19.00
C SER A 112 1.30 3.11 18.88
N LYS A 113 0.38 4.08 18.86
CA LYS A 113 -1.08 3.92 18.97
C LYS A 113 -1.65 2.74 18.17
N PHE A 114 -1.40 2.71 16.86
CA PHE A 114 -1.96 1.68 16.00
C PHE A 114 -1.32 0.31 16.20
N LYS A 115 -0.04 0.26 16.59
CA LYS A 115 0.66 -1.00 16.82
C LYS A 115 0.21 -1.66 18.14
N LEU A 116 -0.08 -0.85 19.17
CA LEU A 116 -0.68 -1.33 20.41
C LEU A 116 -2.04 -2.00 20.17
N ASP A 117 -2.93 -1.33 19.44
CA ASP A 117 -4.22 -1.92 19.06
C ASP A 117 -4.04 -3.21 18.27
N ILE A 118 -3.10 -3.26 17.31
CA ILE A 118 -2.83 -4.49 16.56
C ILE A 118 -2.40 -5.62 17.51
N ILE A 119 -1.47 -5.37 18.44
CA ILE A 119 -0.97 -6.37 19.40
C ILE A 119 -2.11 -6.95 20.23
N GLU A 120 -2.99 -6.10 20.76
CA GLU A 120 -4.14 -6.53 21.57
C GLU A 120 -5.06 -7.49 20.79
N ASN A 121 -5.19 -7.26 19.47
CA ASN A 121 -6.01 -8.07 18.57
C ASN A 121 -5.27 -9.29 17.97
N ILE A 122 -4.01 -9.57 18.34
CA ILE A 122 -3.33 -10.82 17.98
C ILE A 122 -3.90 -11.97 18.81
N PRO A 123 -4.27 -13.11 18.23
CA PRO A 123 -4.67 -14.30 19.00
C PRO A 123 -3.54 -14.75 19.96
N PRO A 124 -3.84 -15.21 21.19
CA PRO A 124 -2.82 -15.64 22.15
C PRO A 124 -1.92 -16.79 21.66
N SER A 125 -2.42 -17.61 20.72
CA SER A 125 -1.69 -18.74 20.13
C SER A 125 -0.67 -18.33 19.06
N GLU A 126 -0.71 -17.09 18.57
CA GLU A 126 0.20 -16.64 17.51
C GLU A 126 1.45 -15.97 18.07
N THR A 127 2.62 -16.33 17.51
CA THR A 127 3.88 -15.68 17.82
C THR A 127 3.89 -14.23 17.33
N ILE A 128 4.28 -13.32 18.20
CA ILE A 128 4.51 -11.92 17.85
C ILE A 128 5.97 -11.77 17.43
N SER A 129 6.18 -11.16 16.27
CA SER A 129 7.51 -10.89 15.75
C SER A 129 7.67 -9.43 15.36
N LEU A 130 8.92 -8.98 15.48
CA LEU A 130 9.38 -7.67 15.10
C LEU A 130 10.38 -7.82 13.97
N TYR A 131 10.38 -6.87 13.04
CA TYR A 131 11.43 -6.74 12.04
C TYR A 131 12.16 -5.42 12.21
N ARG A 132 13.49 -5.51 12.19
CA ARG A 132 14.38 -4.37 12.22
C ARG A 132 15.08 -4.20 10.88
N ASN A 133 15.11 -2.97 10.36
CA ASN A 133 16.02 -2.55 9.30
C ASN A 133 16.68 -1.23 9.67
N GLY A 134 17.98 -1.25 9.92
CA GLY A 134 18.69 -0.11 10.48
C GLY A 134 18.15 0.23 11.86
N ASP A 135 17.69 1.47 12.05
CA ASP A 135 17.09 1.92 13.31
C ASP A 135 15.57 1.73 13.36
N PHE A 136 14.94 1.44 12.22
CA PHE A 136 13.51 1.19 12.16
C PHE A 136 13.18 -0.19 12.76
N ILE A 137 12.22 -0.25 13.68
CA ILE A 137 11.65 -1.49 14.21
C ILE A 137 10.15 -1.45 13.99
N ASP A 138 9.60 -2.48 13.35
CA ASP A 138 8.17 -2.62 13.09
C ASP A 138 7.59 -3.91 13.66
N LEU A 139 6.32 -3.85 14.05
CA LEU A 139 5.51 -5.01 14.38
C LEU A 139 5.05 -5.65 13.06
N CYS A 140 5.71 -6.74 12.67
CA CYS A 140 5.50 -7.36 11.39
C CYS A 140 5.79 -8.87 11.46
N ALA A 141 4.92 -9.68 10.85
CA ALA A 141 5.12 -11.13 10.76
C ALA A 141 6.07 -11.56 9.63
N GLY A 142 6.45 -10.64 8.73
CA GLY A 142 7.25 -10.95 7.55
C GLY A 142 6.55 -11.87 6.55
N PRO A 143 7.30 -12.60 5.70
CA PRO A 143 8.75 -12.48 5.52
C PRO A 143 9.17 -11.21 4.77
N HIS A 144 10.47 -10.91 4.84
CA HIS A 144 11.14 -9.81 4.13
C HIS A 144 12.24 -10.35 3.21
N VAL A 145 12.74 -9.51 2.30
CA VAL A 145 14.01 -9.77 1.60
C VAL A 145 15.18 -9.71 2.58
N MET A 146 16.36 -10.19 2.19
CA MET A 146 17.51 -10.27 3.10
C MET A 146 17.99 -8.90 3.58
N ARG A 147 18.08 -7.91 2.68
CA ARG A 147 18.59 -6.57 2.98
C ARG A 147 17.82 -5.50 2.20
N THR A 148 17.82 -4.27 2.70
CA THR A 148 17.21 -3.12 1.98
C THR A 148 17.80 -2.94 0.59
N GLY A 149 19.08 -3.28 0.39
CA GLY A 149 19.76 -3.21 -0.91
C GLY A 149 19.27 -4.22 -1.95
N ASN A 150 18.46 -5.23 -1.58
CA ASN A 150 17.82 -6.12 -2.54
C ASN A 150 16.64 -5.45 -3.28
N ILE A 151 16.22 -4.28 -2.84
CA ILE A 151 15.15 -3.51 -3.48
C ILE A 151 15.77 -2.74 -4.66
N ALA A 152 15.58 -3.26 -5.87
CA ALA A 152 16.23 -2.73 -7.07
C ALA A 152 15.46 -1.56 -7.70
N ALA A 153 14.16 -1.75 -7.98
CA ALA A 153 13.34 -0.78 -8.68
C ALA A 153 12.02 -0.58 -7.96
N PHE A 154 11.69 0.67 -7.64
CA PHE A 154 10.45 1.05 -6.98
C PHE A 154 9.99 2.44 -7.44
N LYS A 155 8.71 2.73 -7.24
CA LYS A 155 8.11 4.04 -7.50
C LYS A 155 6.87 4.26 -6.64
N LEU A 156 6.72 5.45 -6.07
CA LEU A 156 5.47 5.89 -5.44
C LEU A 156 4.47 6.30 -6.51
N THR A 157 3.20 5.94 -6.33
CA THR A 157 2.18 6.08 -7.38
C THR A 157 1.12 7.10 -7.01
N THR A 158 0.45 6.91 -5.87
CA THR A 158 -0.67 7.75 -5.45
C THR A 158 -0.72 7.87 -3.94
N VAL A 159 -1.40 8.90 -3.47
CA VAL A 159 -1.80 9.06 -2.07
C VAL A 159 -3.32 9.09 -2.03
N ALA A 160 -3.90 8.35 -1.09
CA ALA A 160 -5.34 8.31 -0.87
C ALA A 160 -5.67 8.50 0.60
N SER A 161 -6.93 8.81 0.90
CA SER A 161 -7.46 8.72 2.26
C SER A 161 -7.90 7.28 2.53
N ALA A 162 -7.63 6.78 3.73
CA ALA A 162 -8.18 5.53 4.23
C ALA A 162 -8.66 5.71 5.67
N TYR A 163 -9.71 5.01 6.08
CA TYR A 163 -10.09 4.95 7.48
C TYR A 163 -9.41 3.76 8.16
N TYR A 164 -8.95 3.94 9.40
CA TYR A 164 -8.33 2.85 10.14
C TYR A 164 -9.31 1.67 10.29
N LYS A 165 -8.84 0.45 9.95
CA LYS A 165 -9.66 -0.77 9.86
C LYS A 165 -10.84 -0.71 8.87
N GLY A 166 -10.87 0.28 7.97
CA GLY A 166 -11.94 0.46 6.99
C GLY A 166 -13.27 0.96 7.58
N ASP A 167 -13.28 1.46 8.81
CA ASP A 167 -14.47 1.98 9.48
C ASP A 167 -14.42 3.51 9.54
N GLU A 168 -15.40 4.18 8.93
CA GLU A 168 -15.52 5.65 8.86
C GLU A 168 -15.57 6.34 10.23
N LYS A 169 -15.89 5.60 11.30
CA LYS A 169 -15.89 6.13 12.68
C LYS A 169 -14.47 6.22 13.27
N ASN A 170 -13.50 5.56 12.66
CA ASN A 170 -12.11 5.58 13.10
C ASN A 170 -11.33 6.76 12.48
N PRO A 171 -10.13 7.07 13.01
CA PRO A 171 -9.30 8.13 12.45
C PRO A 171 -9.02 7.95 10.95
N GLN A 172 -9.07 9.06 10.23
CA GLN A 172 -8.66 9.14 8.83
C GLN A 172 -7.13 9.12 8.75
N LEU A 173 -6.60 8.23 7.93
CA LEU A 173 -5.19 8.02 7.67
C LEU A 173 -4.86 8.39 6.22
N GLN A 174 -3.60 8.69 5.97
CA GLN A 174 -3.05 8.89 4.64
C GLN A 174 -2.44 7.58 4.16
N ARG A 175 -2.97 7.03 3.07
CA ARG A 175 -2.47 5.80 2.44
C ARG A 175 -1.56 6.16 1.30
N VAL A 176 -0.26 5.90 1.47
CA VAL A 176 0.75 6.12 0.43
C VAL A 176 0.94 4.82 -0.34
N TYR A 177 0.65 4.83 -1.65
CA TYR A 177 0.84 3.69 -2.53
C TYR A 177 2.19 3.74 -3.26
N GLY A 178 2.76 2.57 -3.50
CA GLY A 178 3.91 2.39 -4.35
C GLY A 178 3.95 1.01 -4.98
N THR A 179 4.88 0.82 -5.91
CA THR A 179 5.16 -0.48 -6.50
C THR A 179 6.65 -0.75 -6.53
N ALA A 180 7.02 -2.03 -6.60
CA ALA A 180 8.40 -2.48 -6.63
C ALA A 180 8.54 -3.75 -7.47
N PHE A 181 9.67 -3.86 -8.17
CA PHE A 181 10.03 -4.95 -9.08
C PHE A 181 11.51 -5.33 -8.92
N LYS A 182 11.86 -6.55 -9.33
CA LYS A 182 13.22 -7.08 -9.20
C LYS A 182 14.19 -6.36 -10.13
N THR A 183 13.69 -5.81 -11.24
CA THR A 183 14.51 -5.06 -12.20
C THR A 183 13.85 -3.74 -12.62
N LYS A 184 14.67 -2.78 -13.06
CA LYS A 184 14.17 -1.53 -13.64
C LYS A 184 13.37 -1.78 -14.92
N LYS A 185 13.75 -2.79 -15.71
CA LYS A 185 13.03 -3.17 -16.92
C LYS A 185 11.59 -3.57 -16.62
N GLU A 186 11.37 -4.41 -15.61
CA GLU A 186 10.01 -4.82 -15.20
C GLU A 186 9.16 -3.63 -14.71
N LEU A 187 9.77 -2.69 -13.99
CA LEU A 187 9.10 -1.46 -13.56
C LEU A 187 8.68 -0.61 -14.77
N ASP A 188 9.59 -0.41 -15.72
CA ASP A 188 9.34 0.37 -16.94
C ASP A 188 8.28 -0.32 -17.83
N ASP A 189 8.36 -1.64 -17.99
CA ASP A 189 7.38 -2.45 -18.72
C ASP A 189 5.98 -2.38 -18.05
N TYR A 190 5.91 -2.38 -16.71
CA TYR A 190 4.66 -2.22 -15.96
C TYR A 190 4.01 -0.85 -16.22
N PHE A 191 4.78 0.24 -16.14
CA PHE A 191 4.23 1.57 -16.45
C PHE A 191 3.88 1.72 -17.94
N GLY A 192 4.63 1.10 -18.85
CA GLY A 192 4.28 1.03 -20.26
C GLY A 192 2.92 0.35 -20.49
N MET A 193 2.68 -0.78 -19.84
CA MET A 193 1.38 -1.47 -19.87
C MET A 193 0.25 -0.59 -19.32
N LEU A 194 0.47 0.14 -18.22
CA LEU A 194 -0.54 1.03 -17.66
C LEU A 194 -0.90 2.19 -18.60
N GLU A 195 0.08 2.78 -19.28
CA GLU A 195 -0.17 3.82 -20.27
C GLU A 195 -0.94 3.29 -21.48
N GLU A 196 -0.63 2.08 -21.94
CA GLU A 196 -1.41 1.42 -22.99
C GLU A 196 -2.85 1.10 -22.55
N ALA A 197 -3.04 0.67 -21.29
CA ALA A 197 -4.37 0.43 -20.73
C ALA A 197 -5.20 1.72 -20.66
N LYS A 198 -4.60 2.84 -20.23
CA LYS A 198 -5.27 4.16 -20.19
C LYS A 198 -5.72 4.63 -21.57
N LYS A 199 -4.97 4.33 -22.63
CA LYS A 199 -5.37 4.63 -24.01
C LYS A 199 -6.62 3.86 -24.45
N ARG A 200 -6.89 2.71 -23.83
CA ARG A 200 -8.01 1.81 -24.15
C ARG A 200 -9.15 1.88 -23.13
N ASP A 201 -9.13 2.86 -22.24
CA ASP A 201 -10.19 3.06 -21.26
C ASP A 201 -11.51 3.38 -21.96
N HIS A 202 -12.56 2.59 -21.70
CA HIS A 202 -13.86 2.76 -22.33
C HIS A 202 -14.51 4.12 -22.04
N ARG A 203 -14.14 4.80 -20.95
CA ARG A 203 -14.63 6.16 -20.64
C ARG A 203 -13.99 7.19 -21.55
N LYS A 204 -12.70 7.01 -21.84
CA LYS A 204 -11.96 7.85 -22.80
C LYS A 204 -12.47 7.60 -24.21
N LEU A 205 -12.45 6.33 -24.65
CA LEU A 205 -12.89 5.95 -25.99
C LEU A 205 -14.38 6.22 -26.21
N GLY A 206 -15.22 5.99 -25.19
CA GLY A 206 -16.66 6.23 -25.27
C GLY A 206 -16.98 7.70 -25.55
N LYS A 207 -16.22 8.61 -24.95
CA LYS A 207 -16.29 10.04 -25.24
C LYS A 207 -15.72 10.39 -26.62
N GLU A 208 -14.51 9.91 -26.94
CA GLU A 208 -13.82 10.22 -28.21
C GLU A 208 -14.56 9.69 -29.45
N LEU A 209 -15.22 8.53 -29.33
CA LEU A 209 -15.94 7.88 -30.41
C LEU A 209 -17.45 8.19 -30.41
N GLU A 210 -17.92 9.00 -29.46
CA GLU A 210 -19.33 9.37 -29.29
C GLU A 210 -20.24 8.14 -29.13
N ILE A 211 -19.84 7.21 -28.25
CA ILE A 211 -20.60 5.99 -27.94
C ILE A 211 -21.62 6.26 -26.84
N PHE A 212 -21.20 6.91 -25.75
CA PHE A 212 -22.06 7.28 -24.64
C PHE A 212 -21.57 8.56 -23.96
N VAL A 213 -22.44 9.18 -23.17
CA VAL A 213 -22.10 10.32 -22.31
C VAL A 213 -22.68 10.10 -20.92
N LEU A 214 -21.99 10.64 -19.91
CA LEU A 214 -22.46 10.75 -18.54
C LEU A 214 -22.72 12.23 -18.26
N ASP A 215 -23.93 12.54 -17.80
CA ASP A 215 -24.38 13.89 -17.53
C ASP A 215 -24.86 13.97 -16.08
N ASP A 216 -24.30 14.91 -15.31
CA ASP A 216 -24.57 15.04 -13.88
C ASP A 216 -26.01 15.53 -13.60
N ASP A 217 -26.64 16.25 -14.54
CA ASP A 217 -28.03 16.73 -14.41
C ASP A 217 -29.03 15.57 -14.60
N VAL A 218 -28.66 14.55 -15.38
CA VAL A 218 -29.47 13.33 -15.57
C VAL A 218 -29.35 12.40 -14.37
N GLY A 219 -28.13 12.25 -13.85
CA GLY A 219 -27.87 11.56 -12.59
C GLY A 219 -26.68 10.57 -12.65
N PRO A 220 -26.03 10.34 -11.50
CA PRO A 220 -24.84 9.49 -11.43
C PRO A 220 -25.16 8.03 -11.78
N GLY A 221 -24.34 7.44 -12.66
CA GLY A 221 -24.47 6.03 -13.05
C GLY A 221 -25.53 5.76 -14.12
N LEU A 222 -26.11 6.80 -14.74
CA LEU A 222 -27.08 6.69 -15.83
C LEU A 222 -26.44 7.08 -17.18
N PRO A 223 -25.74 6.16 -17.88
CA PRO A 223 -25.13 6.46 -19.16
C PRO A 223 -26.20 6.67 -20.24
N MET A 224 -26.07 7.76 -20.99
CA MET A 224 -26.89 8.03 -22.18
C MET A 224 -26.15 7.52 -23.41
N TRP A 225 -26.75 6.53 -24.08
CA TRP A 225 -26.22 5.98 -25.32
C TRP A 225 -26.46 6.93 -26.48
N LEU A 226 -25.37 7.34 -27.13
CA LEU A 226 -25.40 8.15 -28.33
C LEU A 226 -25.70 7.25 -29.54
N PRO A 227 -26.07 7.80 -30.71
CA PRO A 227 -26.51 7.00 -31.86
C PRO A 227 -25.53 5.87 -32.25
N ARG A 228 -24.22 6.10 -32.15
CA ARG A 228 -23.20 5.06 -32.43
C ARG A 228 -23.18 3.95 -31.38
N GLY A 229 -23.33 4.29 -30.10
CA GLY A 229 -23.42 3.30 -29.03
C GLY A 229 -24.73 2.52 -29.05
N ALA A 230 -25.83 3.20 -29.40
CA ALA A 230 -27.14 2.55 -29.59
C ALA A 230 -27.07 1.47 -30.68
N ALA A 231 -26.42 1.76 -31.82
CA ALA A 231 -26.22 0.78 -32.89
C ALA A 231 -25.42 -0.46 -32.43
N ILE A 232 -24.37 -0.27 -31.61
CA ILE A 232 -23.58 -1.38 -31.04
C ILE A 232 -24.46 -2.25 -30.14
N ILE A 233 -25.27 -1.62 -29.28
CA ILE A 233 -26.14 -2.34 -28.35
C ILE A 233 -27.23 -3.11 -29.09
N GLU A 234 -27.85 -2.50 -30.10
CA GLU A 234 -28.88 -3.16 -30.89
C GLU A 234 -28.37 -4.46 -31.53
N GLU A 235 -27.16 -4.43 -32.12
CA GLU A 235 -26.52 -5.63 -32.67
C GLU A 235 -26.17 -6.66 -31.60
N LEU A 236 -25.67 -6.23 -30.43
CA LEU A 236 -25.38 -7.14 -29.31
C LEU A 236 -26.65 -7.79 -28.74
N GLU A 237 -27.73 -7.02 -28.58
CA GLU A 237 -29.02 -7.52 -28.11
C GLU A 237 -29.64 -8.50 -29.11
N LYS A 238 -29.53 -8.20 -30.41
CA LYS A 238 -30.01 -9.08 -31.47
C LYS A 238 -29.26 -10.41 -31.42
N LEU A 239 -27.93 -10.38 -31.38
CA LEU A 239 -27.12 -11.59 -31.25
C LEU A 239 -27.52 -12.41 -30.00
N ALA A 240 -27.66 -11.76 -28.85
CA ALA A 240 -28.02 -12.41 -27.60
C ALA A 240 -29.44 -13.02 -27.60
N LYS A 241 -30.36 -12.52 -28.44
CA LYS A 241 -31.69 -13.11 -28.63
C LYS A 241 -31.68 -14.32 -29.58
N GLU A 242 -30.69 -14.37 -30.47
CA GLU A 242 -30.54 -15.44 -31.47
C GLU A 242 -29.75 -16.65 -30.94
N THR A 243 -28.89 -16.46 -29.92
CA THR A 243 -28.12 -17.52 -29.23
C THR A 243 -28.74 -17.94 -27.91
#